data_AF-T1CEL7-F1
#
_entry.id   AF-T1CEL7-F1
#
_cell.length_a   1.000
_cell.length_b   1.000
_cell.length_c   1.000
_cell.angle_alpha   90.00
_cell.angle_beta   90.00
_cell.angle_gamma   90.00
#
_symmetry.space_group_name_H-M   'P 1'
#
loop_
_entity.id
_entity.type
_entity.pdbx_description
1 polymer ?
#
loop_
_entity_poly.entity_id
_entity_poly.type
_entity_poly.pdbx_seq_one_letter_code
_entity_poly.pdbx_strand_id
1 'polypeptide(L)'
;MTGVTREFSIAHWAAWAPGVNDLLGWRAWINGECSVSVGQQPDVGFLPSLIRRRLDRVGRMALYVAWQCAGDRMGLPFVFASRHGSLTRTVQLLDSLSQREPLSPAAFSLSVHN
;
A
#
# COMPACT_ATOMS: atom_id res chain seq x y z
N MET A 1 15.55 -33.71 7.27
CA MET A 1 14.83 -32.44 7.42
C MET A 1 13.36 -32.70 7.17
N THR A 2 12.55 -32.78 8.22
CA THR A 2 11.09 -32.90 8.09
C THR A 2 10.54 -31.59 7.55
N GLY A 3 10.07 -31.59 6.30
CA GLY A 3 9.41 -30.44 5.71
C GLY A 3 8.10 -30.16 6.45
N VAL A 4 7.97 -28.98 7.04
CA VAL A 4 6.69 -28.53 7.60
C VAL A 4 5.84 -28.07 6.42
N THR A 5 4.83 -28.86 6.05
CA THR A 5 3.77 -28.40 5.14
C THR A 5 2.96 -27.34 5.89
N ARG A 6 2.97 -26.11 5.40
CA ARG A 6 2.12 -25.03 5.94
C ARG A 6 0.90 -24.90 5.04
N GLU A 7 -0.25 -25.27 5.59
CA GLU A 7 -1.54 -25.08 4.95
C GLU A 7 -2.17 -23.77 5.43
N PHE A 8 -2.77 -23.03 4.51
CA PHE A 8 -3.58 -21.86 4.82
C PHE A 8 -4.73 -21.75 3.82
N SER A 9 -5.78 -21.03 4.21
CA SER A 9 -6.88 -20.67 3.33
C SER A 9 -7.02 -19.15 3.26
N ILE A 10 -7.52 -18.66 2.13
CA ILE A 10 -7.82 -17.24 1.93
C ILE A 10 -9.32 -17.06 2.13
N ALA A 11 -9.69 -16.49 3.28
CA ALA A 11 -11.10 -16.22 3.55
C ALA A 11 -11.62 -15.09 2.67
N HIS A 12 -10.91 -13.95 2.62
CA HIS A 12 -11.27 -12.77 1.85
C HIS A 12 -10.03 -12.20 1.17
N TRP A 13 -10.25 -11.53 0.03
CA TRP A 13 -9.21 -10.81 -0.68
C TRP A 13 -9.80 -9.53 -1.28
N ALA A 14 -8.94 -8.54 -1.44
CA ALA A 14 -9.24 -7.30 -2.12
C ALA A 14 -8.00 -6.87 -2.90
N ALA A 15 -8.21 -6.22 -4.03
CA ALA A 15 -7.14 -5.73 -4.88
C ALA A 15 -7.53 -4.39 -5.48
N TRP A 16 -6.55 -3.51 -5.59
CA TRP A 16 -6.73 -2.18 -6.15
C TRP A 16 -5.53 -1.85 -7.03
N ALA A 17 -5.83 -1.37 -8.23
CA ALA A 17 -4.89 -0.71 -9.11
C ALA A 17 -5.57 0.53 -9.71
N PRO A 18 -4.79 1.52 -10.20
CA PRO A 18 -5.36 2.69 -10.86
C PRO A 18 -6.27 2.28 -12.04
N GLY A 19 -7.52 2.72 -12.04
CA GLY A 19 -8.50 2.36 -13.07
C GLY A 19 -9.03 0.92 -12.99
N VAL A 20 -8.60 0.12 -12.01
CA VAL A 20 -9.04 -1.28 -11.81
C VAL A 20 -9.21 -1.53 -10.31
N ASN A 21 -10.41 -1.29 -9.80
CA ASN A 21 -10.66 -1.20 -8.35
C ASN A 21 -11.88 -1.99 -7.85
N ASP A 22 -12.56 -2.71 -8.74
CA ASP A 22 -13.70 -3.58 -8.44
C ASP A 22 -13.61 -4.88 -9.25
N LEU A 23 -14.54 -5.81 -8.98
CA LEU A 23 -14.55 -7.12 -9.62
C LEU A 23 -14.73 -7.04 -11.14
N LEU A 24 -15.53 -6.08 -11.61
CA LEU A 24 -15.78 -5.90 -13.05
C LEU A 24 -14.53 -5.40 -13.75
N GLY A 25 -13.84 -4.41 -13.18
CA GLY A 25 -12.58 -3.90 -13.69
C GLY A 25 -11.51 -4.99 -13.74
N TRP A 26 -11.37 -5.81 -12.70
CA TRP A 26 -10.39 -6.91 -12.71
C TRP A 26 -10.71 -7.97 -13.78
N ARG A 27 -12.00 -8.25 -14.03
CA ARG A 27 -12.44 -9.15 -15.11
C ARG A 27 -12.17 -8.56 -16.49
N ALA A 28 -12.48 -7.28 -16.70
CA ALA A 28 -12.15 -6.60 -17.94
C ALA A 28 -10.63 -6.59 -18.19
N TRP A 29 -9.83 -6.34 -17.14
CA TRP A 29 -8.37 -6.34 -17.22
C TRP A 29 -7.80 -7.71 -17.61
N ILE A 30 -8.27 -8.80 -16.99
CA ILE A 30 -7.75 -10.14 -17.31
C ILE A 30 -8.15 -10.61 -18.71
N ASN A 31 -9.28 -10.11 -19.24
CA ASN A 31 -9.72 -10.35 -20.61
C ASN A 31 -9.03 -9.42 -21.64
N GLY A 32 -8.23 -8.46 -21.19
CA GLY A 32 -7.57 -7.48 -22.07
C GLY A 32 -8.47 -6.34 -22.57
N GLU A 33 -9.64 -6.16 -21.97
CA GLU A 33 -10.63 -5.12 -22.33
C GLU A 33 -10.27 -3.75 -21.75
N CYS A 34 -9.46 -3.72 -20.69
CA CYS A 34 -8.93 -2.49 -20.11
C CYS A 34 -7.48 -2.66 -19.63
N SER A 35 -6.81 -1.54 -19.40
CA SER A 35 -5.45 -1.49 -18.84
C SER A 35 -5.44 -0.79 -17.48
N VAL A 36 -4.46 -1.11 -16.65
CA VAL A 36 -4.18 -0.35 -15.43
C VAL A 36 -3.70 1.04 -15.85
N SER A 37 -4.40 2.06 -15.35
CA SER A 37 -4.08 3.46 -15.62
C SER A 37 -2.90 3.96 -14.77
N VAL A 38 -2.57 5.24 -14.90
CA VAL A 38 -1.55 5.90 -14.08
C VAL A 38 -2.16 7.03 -13.26
N GLY A 39 -1.49 7.43 -12.18
CA GLY A 39 -1.82 8.64 -11.43
C GLY A 39 -2.98 8.55 -10.43
N GLN A 40 -3.93 7.61 -10.58
CA GLN A 40 -5.00 7.48 -9.58
C GLN A 40 -4.48 7.00 -8.22
N GLN A 41 -5.24 7.32 -7.17
CA GLN A 41 -5.06 6.86 -5.80
C GLN A 41 -6.40 6.40 -5.23
N PRO A 42 -6.44 5.41 -4.33
CA PRO A 42 -7.68 5.02 -3.70
C PRO A 42 -8.17 6.11 -2.74
N ASP A 43 -9.48 6.17 -2.58
CA ASP A 43 -10.08 6.97 -1.53
C ASP A 43 -9.91 6.27 -0.18
N VAL A 44 -9.19 6.92 0.72
CA VAL A 44 -8.95 6.47 2.08
C VAL A 44 -9.73 7.31 3.09
N GLY A 45 -10.87 7.88 2.67
CA GLY A 45 -11.72 8.77 3.47
C GLY A 45 -12.16 8.20 4.83
N PHE A 46 -12.17 6.88 4.96
CA PHE A 46 -12.41 6.17 6.23
C PHE A 46 -11.33 6.43 7.29
N LEU A 47 -10.15 6.92 6.90
CA LEU A 47 -9.07 7.26 7.84
C LEU A 47 -9.18 8.71 8.36
N PRO A 48 -8.80 8.94 9.64
CA PRO A 48 -8.61 10.29 10.16
C PRO A 48 -7.69 11.15 9.27
N SER A 49 -7.99 12.44 9.15
CA SER A 49 -7.28 13.36 8.24
C SER A 49 -5.76 13.40 8.46
N LEU A 50 -5.32 13.34 9.72
CA LEU A 50 -3.90 13.36 10.09
C LEU A 50 -3.16 12.10 9.60
N ILE A 51 -3.82 10.94 9.63
CA ILE A 51 -3.24 9.69 9.09
C ILE A 51 -3.16 9.80 7.57
N ARG A 52 -4.25 10.22 6.91
CA ARG A 52 -4.30 10.38 5.44
C ARG A 52 -3.17 11.23 4.88
N ARG A 53 -2.80 12.33 5.58
CA ARG A 53 -1.72 13.24 5.18
C ARG A 53 -0.32 12.65 5.28
N ARG A 54 -0.13 11.58 6.08
CA ARG A 54 1.16 10.92 6.28
C ARG A 54 1.41 9.77 5.30
N LEU A 55 0.38 9.27 4.65
CA LEU A 55 0.50 8.14 3.73
C LEU A 55 1.06 8.57 2.38
N ASP A 56 1.96 7.77 1.83
CA ASP A 56 2.29 7.83 0.40
C ASP A 56 1.27 7.00 -0.41
N ARG A 57 1.47 6.94 -1.73
CA ARG A 57 0.60 6.19 -2.62
C ARG A 57 0.51 4.71 -2.25
N VAL A 58 1.63 4.07 -1.89
CA VAL A 58 1.68 2.64 -1.54
C VAL A 58 0.93 2.39 -0.23
N GLY A 59 1.14 3.23 0.79
CA GLY A 59 0.41 3.14 2.05
C GLY A 59 -1.09 3.34 1.87
N ARG A 60 -1.52 4.25 1.00
CA ARG A 60 -2.95 4.42 0.65
C ARG A 60 -3.53 3.17 -0.01
N MET A 61 -2.80 2.56 -0.95
CA MET A 61 -3.20 1.31 -1.60
C MET A 61 -3.33 0.16 -0.61
N ALA A 62 -2.32 -0.04 0.23
CA ALA A 62 -2.28 -1.11 1.21
C ALA A 62 -3.42 -0.99 2.22
N LEU A 63 -3.64 0.21 2.78
CA LEU A 63 -4.72 0.42 3.75
C LEU A 63 -6.11 0.34 3.13
N TYR A 64 -6.28 0.78 1.88
CA TYR A 64 -7.55 0.64 1.18
C TYR A 64 -7.98 -0.83 1.05
N VAL A 65 -7.10 -1.69 0.54
CA VAL A 65 -7.43 -3.12 0.38
C VAL A 65 -7.51 -3.84 1.72
N ALA A 66 -6.67 -3.47 2.69
CA ALA A 66 -6.75 -4.02 4.05
C ALA A 66 -8.09 -3.69 4.70
N TRP A 67 -8.60 -2.46 4.52
CA TRP A 67 -9.90 -2.05 5.03
C TRP A 67 -11.04 -2.84 4.41
N GLN A 68 -11.03 -3.04 3.08
CA GLN A 68 -12.01 -3.88 2.39
C GLN A 68 -12.00 -5.33 2.89
N CYS A 69 -10.83 -5.88 3.20
CA CYS A 69 -10.70 -7.23 3.75
C CYS A 69 -11.09 -7.33 5.24
N ALA A 70 -10.80 -6.29 6.03
CA ALA A 70 -11.03 -6.32 7.47
C ALA A 70 -12.53 -6.36 7.80
N GLY A 71 -13.36 -5.64 7.04
CA GLY A 71 -14.76 -5.40 7.40
C GLY A 71 -14.83 -4.70 8.76
N ASP A 72 -15.72 -5.16 9.64
CA ASP A 72 -15.88 -4.60 11.00
C ASP A 72 -14.90 -5.17 12.03
N ARG A 73 -13.95 -6.02 11.61
CA ARG A 73 -13.02 -6.69 12.53
C ARG A 73 -11.91 -5.73 12.95
N MET A 74 -11.70 -5.65 14.26
CA MET A 74 -10.63 -4.86 14.86
C MET A 74 -9.51 -5.74 15.42
N GLY A 75 -8.31 -5.17 15.56
CA GLY A 75 -7.18 -5.84 16.20
C GLY A 75 -6.58 -7.00 15.40
N LEU A 76 -6.77 -7.01 14.07
CA LEU A 76 -6.18 -8.04 13.21
C LEU A 76 -4.64 -7.89 13.16
N PRO A 77 -3.87 -8.98 13.23
CA PRO A 77 -2.44 -8.93 12.95
C PRO A 77 -2.22 -8.64 11.47
N PHE A 78 -1.25 -7.78 11.15
CA PHE A 78 -0.92 -7.40 9.78
C PHE A 78 0.52 -7.74 9.43
N VAL A 79 0.73 -8.16 8.20
CA VAL A 79 2.05 -8.28 7.58
C VAL A 79 2.00 -7.49 6.28
N PHE A 80 2.79 -6.42 6.20
CA PHE A 80 2.95 -5.64 4.98
C PHE A 80 4.21 -6.07 4.24
N ALA A 81 4.12 -6.21 2.92
CA ALA A 81 5.25 -6.54 2.08
C ALA A 81 5.27 -5.62 0.85
N SER A 82 6.43 -5.04 0.57
CA SER A 82 6.68 -4.27 -0.65
C SER A 82 8.12 -4.50 -1.10
N ARG A 83 8.31 -4.64 -2.42
CA ARG A 83 9.65 -4.72 -3.03
C ARG A 83 10.43 -3.42 -2.86
N HIS A 84 9.74 -2.28 -2.93
CA HIS A 84 10.37 -0.96 -3.02
C HIS A 84 10.10 -0.08 -1.80
N GLY A 85 9.13 -0.42 -0.96
CA GLY A 85 8.74 0.38 0.21
C GLY A 85 8.52 1.85 -0.13
N SER A 86 8.96 2.72 0.77
CA SER A 86 8.85 4.19 0.68
C SER A 86 9.92 4.82 -0.24
N LEU A 87 10.24 4.19 -1.38
CA LEU A 87 11.36 4.55 -2.27
C LEU A 87 11.44 6.05 -2.57
N THR A 88 10.30 6.68 -2.89
CA THR A 88 10.27 8.12 -3.20
C THR A 88 10.80 8.97 -2.05
N ARG A 89 10.42 8.66 -0.80
CA ARG A 89 10.93 9.37 0.39
C ARG A 89 12.40 9.08 0.63
N THR A 90 12.82 7.83 0.45
CA THR A 90 14.22 7.44 0.58
C THR A 90 15.11 8.23 -0.39
N VAL A 91 14.69 8.35 -1.65
CA VAL A 91 15.42 9.14 -2.66
C VAL A 91 15.48 10.62 -2.26
N GLN A 92 14.37 11.20 -1.78
CA GLN A 92 14.34 12.59 -1.31
C GLN A 92 15.31 12.84 -0.14
N LEU A 93 15.38 11.92 0.83
CA LEU A 93 16.31 12.03 1.95
C LEU A 93 17.77 11.94 1.49
N LEU A 94 18.07 11.03 0.54
CA LEU A 94 19.40 10.92 -0.05
C LEU A 94 19.80 12.17 -0.83
N ASP A 95 18.86 12.79 -1.53
CA ASP A 95 19.08 14.04 -2.25
C ASP A 95 19.43 15.18 -1.28
N SER A 96 18.63 15.39 -0.21
CA SER A 96 18.95 16.38 0.83
C SER A 96 20.31 16.13 1.48
N LEU A 97 20.67 14.87 1.77
CA LEU A 97 22.00 14.53 2.27
C LEU A 97 23.11 14.93 1.28
N SER A 98 22.90 14.69 -0.02
CA SER A 98 23.88 15.07 -1.05
C SER A 98 24.09 16.58 -1.13
N GLN A 99 23.04 17.37 -0.87
CA GLN A 99 23.07 18.83 -0.82
C GLN A 99 23.50 19.39 0.54
N ARG A 100 23.84 18.54 1.51
CA ARG A 100 24.17 18.91 2.90
C ARG A 100 23.06 19.68 3.61
N GLU A 101 21.81 19.42 3.23
CA GLU A 101 20.63 19.97 3.87
C GLU A 101 20.27 19.19 5.14
N PRO A 102 19.67 19.84 6.14
CA PRO A 102 19.19 19.14 7.33
C PRO A 102 18.08 18.15 6.96
N LEU A 103 18.21 16.91 7.43
CA LEU A 103 17.17 15.90 7.27
C LEU A 103 15.97 16.20 8.16
N SER A 104 14.76 16.12 7.59
CA SER A 104 13.52 16.20 8.36
C SER A 104 13.31 14.91 9.18
N PRO A 105 13.22 14.98 10.52
CA PRO A 105 12.96 13.81 11.36
C PRO A 105 11.63 13.12 11.02
N ALA A 106 10.62 13.90 10.62
CA ALA A 106 9.33 13.38 10.19
C ALA A 106 9.43 12.62 8.86
N ALA A 107 10.20 13.14 7.89
CA ALA A 107 10.39 12.46 6.61
C ALA A 107 11.18 11.16 6.78
N PHE A 108 12.22 11.16 7.62
CA PHE A 108 12.95 9.95 7.98
C PHE A 108 12.05 8.90 8.63
N SER A 109 11.24 9.30 9.61
CA SER A 109 10.28 8.40 10.27
C SER A 109 9.29 7.75 9.29
N LEU A 110 8.89 8.47 8.23
CA LEU A 110 7.99 7.97 7.18
C LEU A 110 8.70 7.23 6.03
N SER A 111 10.03 7.19 6.02
CA SER A 111 10.81 6.43 5.02
C SER A 111 10.95 4.96 5.37
N VAL A 112 10.72 4.59 6.63
CA VAL A 112 10.67 3.20 7.05
C VAL A 112 9.40 2.56 6.48
N HIS A 113 9.48 1.29 6.12
CA HIS A 113 8.40 0.56 5.42
C HIS A 113 7.18 0.27 6.31
N ASN A 114 7.37 0.21 7.62
CA ASN A 114 6.39 -0.31 8.58
C ASN A 114 5.21 0.63 8.83
#